data_AF-A0A498H7J4-F1
#
_entry.id   AF-A0A498H7J4-F1
#
_cell.length_a   1.000
_cell.length_b   1.000
_cell.length_c   1.000
_cell.angle_alpha   90.00
_cell.angle_beta   90.00
_cell.angle_gamma   90.00
#
_symmetry.space_group_name_H-M   'P 1'
#
loop_
_entity.id
_entity.type
_entity.pdbx_description
1 polymer ?
#
loop_
_entity_poly.entity_id
_entity_poly.type
_entity_poly.pdbx_seq_one_letter_code
_entity_poly.pdbx_strand_id
1 'polypeptide(L)'
;MKVYPFSSTSDQLFDIMGTSDPSSYLLRYLGYLNANTVVIEEDYIDKDYLIDYANYYARSFKDYKKKTTRLHFFTNCFSENDFRVGCST
;
A
#
# COMPACT_ATOMS: atom_id res chain seq x y z
N MET A 1 1.52 6.11 -8.72
CA MET A 1 2.43 5.73 -7.62
C MET A 1 2.92 6.99 -6.94
N LYS A 2 2.92 7.05 -5.61
CA LYS A 2 3.33 8.24 -4.83
C LYS A 2 4.21 7.81 -3.65
N VAL A 3 5.16 8.65 -3.24
CA VAL A 3 6.11 8.38 -2.15
C VAL A 3 5.81 9.28 -0.96
N TYR A 4 5.73 8.70 0.24
CA TYR A 4 5.44 9.45 1.46
C TYR A 4 6.38 9.06 2.62
N PRO A 5 6.74 10.01 3.49
CA PRO A 5 7.50 9.72 4.70
C PRO A 5 6.63 9.00 5.72
N PHE A 6 7.10 7.89 6.30
CA PHE A 6 6.30 7.04 7.19
C PHE A 6 5.78 7.80 8.43
N SER A 7 6.61 8.69 9.01
CA SER A 7 6.28 9.49 10.19
C SER A 7 5.06 10.41 10.03
N SER A 8 4.79 10.87 8.80
CA SER A 8 3.70 11.81 8.52
C SER A 8 2.50 11.13 7.88
N THR A 9 2.59 9.81 7.66
CA THR A 9 1.62 9.05 6.86
C THR A 9 0.83 8.05 7.71
N SER A 10 1.08 7.93 9.00
CA SER A 10 0.32 7.01 9.87
C SER A 10 -1.19 7.22 9.75
N ASP A 11 -1.63 8.48 9.71
CA ASP A 11 -3.04 8.85 9.59
C ASP A 11 -3.59 8.52 8.19
N GLN A 12 -2.84 8.82 7.13
CA GLN A 12 -3.23 8.49 5.75
C GLN A 12 -3.22 6.97 5.50
N LEU A 13 -2.36 6.22 6.19
CA LEU A 13 -2.32 4.77 6.14
C LEU A 13 -3.56 4.15 6.79
N PHE A 14 -4.12 4.77 7.84
CA PHE A 14 -5.41 4.35 8.40
C PHE A 14 -6.57 4.61 7.43
N ASP A 15 -6.53 5.67 6.62
CA ASP A 15 -7.55 5.89 5.58
C ASP A 15 -7.50 4.79 4.50
N ILE A 16 -6.30 4.29 4.18
CA ILE A 16 -6.10 3.26 3.16
C ILE A 16 -6.37 1.85 3.70
N MET A 17 -5.82 1.52 4.88
CA MET A 17 -5.89 0.18 5.47
C MET A 17 -7.08 -0.01 6.41
N GLY A 18 -7.78 1.07 6.76
CA GLY A 18 -8.82 1.09 7.79
C GLY A 18 -8.25 1.04 9.21
N THR A 19 -9.13 1.26 10.19
CA THR A 19 -8.82 1.31 11.63
C THR A 19 -8.92 -0.06 12.32
N SER A 20 -8.74 -1.15 11.57
CA SER A 20 -8.88 -2.51 12.11
C SER A 20 -7.70 -2.91 13.03
N ASP A 21 -7.91 -3.89 13.91
CA ASP A 21 -6.85 -4.42 14.77
C ASP A 21 -5.63 -4.92 13.96
N PRO A 22 -5.81 -5.64 12.82
CA PRO A 22 -4.69 -5.98 11.94
C PRO A 22 -3.91 -4.75 11.43
N SER A 23 -4.59 -3.67 11.08
CA SER A 23 -3.96 -2.43 10.60
C SER A 23 -3.08 -1.80 11.68
N SER A 24 -3.60 -1.75 12.91
CA SER A 24 -2.87 -1.23 14.08
C SER A 24 -1.64 -2.10 14.42
N TYR A 25 -1.79 -3.43 14.35
CA TYR A 25 -0.68 -4.35 14.55
C TYR A 25 0.42 -4.16 13.50
N LEU A 26 0.04 -4.07 12.23
CA LEU A 26 0.97 -3.88 11.12
C LEU A 26 1.77 -2.58 11.28
N LEU A 27 1.11 -1.47 11.60
CA LEU A 27 1.78 -0.18 11.80
C LEU A 27 2.80 -0.22 12.95
N ARG A 28 2.43 -0.86 14.07
CA ARG A 28 3.37 -1.06 15.19
C ARG A 28 4.57 -1.91 14.78
N TYR A 29 4.33 -2.96 14.00
CA TYR A 29 5.40 -3.83 13.50
C TYR A 29 6.34 -3.09 12.53
N LEU A 30 5.79 -2.26 11.64
CA LEU A 30 6.57 -1.41 10.74
C LEU A 30 7.41 -0.38 11.51
N GLY A 31 6.88 0.17 12.61
CA GLY A 31 7.65 1.02 13.53
C GLY A 31 8.83 0.27 14.16
N TYR A 32 8.63 -0.98 14.58
CA TYR A 32 9.72 -1.84 15.08
C TYR A 32 10.79 -2.12 14.00
N LEU A 33 10.37 -2.28 12.74
CA LEU A 33 11.29 -2.46 11.61
C LEU A 33 11.96 -1.15 11.13
N ASN A 34 11.70 -0.02 11.78
CA ASN A 34 12.19 1.30 11.38
C ASN A 34 11.83 1.67 9.92
N ALA A 35 10.61 1.35 9.50
CA ALA A 35 10.09 1.82 8.22
C ALA A 35 10.02 3.35 8.23
N ASN A 36 10.68 3.99 7.27
CA ASN A 36 10.81 5.44 7.17
C ASN A 36 10.15 6.02 5.93
N THR A 37 9.95 5.22 4.88
CA THR A 37 9.29 5.66 3.64
C THR A 37 8.31 4.60 3.17
N VAL A 38 7.15 5.05 2.72
CA VAL A 38 6.13 4.20 2.10
C VAL A 38 5.87 4.66 0.67
N VAL A 39 5.84 3.70 -0.26
CA VAL A 39 5.46 3.93 -1.65
C VAL A 39 4.10 3.28 -1.88
N ILE A 40 3.17 4.08 -2.39
CA ILE A 40 1.77 3.69 -2.59
C ILE A 40 1.51 3.59 -4.08
N GLU A 41 1.19 2.38 -4.53
CA GLU A 41 0.75 2.08 -5.89
C GLU A 41 -0.75 1.81 -5.88
N GLU A 42 -1.53 2.83 -6.23
CA GLU A 42 -2.95 2.70 -6.47
C GLU A 42 -3.21 1.97 -7.80
N ASP A 43 -4.38 1.34 -7.91
CA ASP A 43 -4.84 0.68 -9.12
C ASP A 43 -3.97 -0.52 -9.58
N TYR A 44 -3.28 -1.17 -8.64
CA TYR A 44 -2.47 -2.35 -8.87
C TYR A 44 -3.33 -3.56 -9.28
N ILE A 45 -2.89 -4.26 -10.32
CA ILE A 45 -3.52 -5.49 -10.81
C ILE A 45 -2.76 -6.68 -10.25
N ASP A 46 -3.35 -7.30 -9.23
CA ASP A 46 -2.86 -8.55 -8.67
C ASP A 46 -3.56 -9.73 -9.35
N LYS A 47 -2.75 -10.68 -9.86
CA LYS A 47 -3.25 -11.84 -10.61
C LYS A 47 -4.11 -12.75 -9.73
N ASP A 48 -3.67 -13.03 -8.52
CA ASP A 48 -4.37 -13.95 -7.63
C ASP A 48 -5.65 -13.30 -7.11
N TYR A 49 -5.59 -12.01 -6.77
CA TYR A 49 -6.80 -11.24 -6.45
C TYR A 49 -7.79 -11.20 -7.61
N LEU A 50 -7.34 -11.08 -8.87
CA LEU A 50 -8.24 -11.10 -10.02
C LEU A 50 -8.97 -12.44 -10.18
N ILE A 51 -8.31 -13.56 -9.85
CA ILE A 51 -8.92 -14.88 -9.87
C ILE A 51 -10.01 -14.97 -8.80
N ASP A 52 -9.71 -14.53 -7.57
CA ASP A 52 -10.69 -14.47 -6.49
C ASP A 52 -11.84 -13.52 -6.81
N TYR A 53 -11.53 -12.38 -7.43
CA TYR A 53 -12.50 -11.43 -7.94
C TYR A 53 -13.45 -12.08 -8.94
N ALA A 54 -12.92 -12.75 -9.97
CA ALA A 54 -13.75 -13.41 -10.98
C ALA A 54 -14.61 -14.54 -10.39
N ASN A 55 -14.07 -15.28 -9.42
CA ASN A 55 -14.75 -16.44 -8.83
C ASN A 55 -15.85 -16.03 -7.83
N TYR A 56 -15.61 -14.99 -7.03
CA TYR A 56 -16.45 -14.67 -5.87
C TYR A 56 -17.08 -13.27 -5.95
N TYR A 57 -16.27 -12.24 -6.21
CA TYR A 57 -16.73 -10.85 -6.08
C TYR A 57 -17.49 -10.32 -7.31
N ALA A 58 -17.12 -10.76 -8.51
CA ALA A 58 -17.77 -10.37 -9.77
C ALA A 58 -19.22 -10.86 -9.89
N ARG A 59 -19.58 -11.91 -9.11
CA ARG A 59 -20.93 -12.49 -9.07
C ARG A 59 -21.77 -11.95 -7.92
N SER A 60 -21.19 -11.09 -7.09
CA SER A 60 -21.90 -10.47 -5.97
C SER A 60 -22.73 -9.27 -6.46
N PHE A 61 -23.82 -8.97 -5.76
CA PHE A 61 -24.64 -7.78 -6.02
C PHE A 61 -23.96 -6.46 -5.60
N LYS A 62 -22.88 -6.53 -4.82
CA LYS A 62 -22.11 -5.36 -4.39
C LYS A 62 -20.96 -5.11 -5.36
N ASP A 63 -20.79 -3.83 -5.73
CA ASP A 63 -19.69 -3.40 -6.60
C ASP A 63 -18.38 -3.34 -5.81
N TYR A 64 -17.55 -4.37 -6.00
CA TYR A 64 -16.20 -4.43 -5.47
C TYR A 64 -15.20 -3.97 -6.53
N LYS A 65 -14.18 -3.21 -6.11
CA LYS A 65 -13.09 -2.82 -7.01
C LYS A 65 -12.25 -4.04 -7.37
N LYS A 66 -11.99 -4.20 -8.68
CA LYS A 66 -11.11 -5.25 -9.24
C LYS A 66 -9.62 -4.95 -9.10
N LYS A 67 -9.28 -3.71 -8.77
CA LYS A 67 -7.89 -3.26 -8.58
C LYS A 67 -7.61 -3.09 -7.09
N THR A 68 -6.37 -3.33 -6.71
CA THR A 68 -5.89 -3.26 -5.34
C THR A 68 -4.93 -2.08 -5.16
N THR A 69 -4.60 -1.78 -3.91
CA THR A 69 -3.53 -0.82 -3.59
C THR A 69 -2.35 -1.60 -3.05
N ARG A 70 -1.18 -1.41 -3.64
CA ARG A 70 0.07 -2.05 -3.18
C ARG A 70 0.90 -1.05 -2.40
N LEU A 71 1.32 -1.46 -1.20
CA LEU A 71 2.14 -0.66 -0.30
C LEU A 71 3.54 -1.27 -0.20
N HIS A 72 4.56 -0.45 -0.41
CA HIS A 72 5.95 -0.83 -0.24
C HIS A 72 6.57 -0.04 0.90
N PHE A 73 7.18 -0.73 1.85
CA PHE A 73 7.80 -0.10 3.03
C PHE A 73 9.32 -0.20 2.93
N PHE A 74 10.00 0.91 3.22
CA PHE A 74 11.45 1.02 3.14
C PHE A 74 11.99 1.60 4.44
N THR A 75 13.15 1.10 4.86
CA THR A 75 13.90 1.63 6.01
C THR A 75 14.64 2.92 5.68
N ASN A 76 14.90 3.19 4.40
CA ASN A 76 15.63 4.38 3.97
C ASN A 76 14.65 5.54 3.76
N CYS A 77 15.06 6.74 4.15
CA CYS A 77 14.34 7.97 3.79
C CYS A 77 14.72 8.38 2.37
N PHE A 78 13.74 8.52 1.49
CA PHE A 78 13.95 9.07 0.14
C PHE A 78 12.72 9.83 -0.36
N SER A 79 12.95 10.77 -1.27
CA SER A 79 11.90 11.54 -1.93
C SER A 79 11.40 10.84 -3.20
N GLU A 80 10.27 11.30 -3.73
CA GLU A 80 9.75 10.82 -5.02
C GLU A 80 10.78 11.01 -6.15
N ASN A 81 11.55 12.09 -6.13
CA ASN A 81 12.56 12.35 -7.16
C ASN A 81 13.71 11.33 -7.09
N ASP A 82 14.19 11.01 -5.88
CA ASP A 82 15.24 10.01 -5.68
C ASP A 82 14.81 8.63 -6.20
N PHE A 83 13.56 8.26 -5.94
CA PHE A 83 12.99 7.01 -6.42
C PHE A 83 12.93 6.94 -7.96
N ARG A 84 12.61 8.07 -8.62
CA ARG A 84 12.47 8.12 -10.08
C ARG A 84 13.81 8.15 -10.82
N VAL A 85 14.83 8.78 -10.25
CA VAL A 85 16.15 8.97 -10.90
C VAL A 85 16.98 7.67 -10.91
N GLY A 86 16.74 6.75 -9.97
CA GLY A 86 17.44 5.46 -9.88
C GLY A 86 17.27 4.50 -11.08
N CYS A 87 16.39 4.81 -12.05
CA CYS A 87 16.21 4.02 -13.29
C CYS A 87 16.98 4.58 -14.51
N SER A 88 17.83 5.58 -14.33
CA SER A 88 18.65 6.18 -15.40
C SER A 88 20.14 5.96 -15.13
N THR A 89 20.62 4.74 -15.35
CA THR A 89 22.06 4.46 -15.55
C THR A 89 22.23 3.21 -16.40
#